data_AF-A0A2I9E2J2-F1
#
_entry.id   AF-A0A2I9E2J2-F1
#
_cell.length_a   1.000
_cell.length_b   1.000
_cell.length_c   1.000
_cell.angle_alpha   90.00
_cell.angle_beta   90.00
_cell.angle_gamma   90.00
#
_symmetry.space_group_name_H-M   'P 1'
#
loop_
_entity.id
_entity.type
_entity.pdbx_description
1 polymer ?
#
loop_
_entity_poly.entity_id
_entity_poly.type
_entity_poly.pdbx_seq_one_letter_code
_entity_poly.pdbx_strand_id
1 'polypeptide(L)'
;MENNKAYDKTTAKIINSKSFGHSNTYANLLLFLVASTLEEDIPKETTIASEILGKPNFDPSQSTLVRVYIYNLRKKLAKYYSKEGKEDKIIVQIPKGSYEVRFVEKKILAPKKSYSWSKGITLTLLLLFTISLAYNISLYPGKHNTNPINENGLWKDLFMDQKPLMVLLGDLFIYQEDNPKTGTQKIIRDPFINSLEDYDKFILEQSETNIIYEPLSYSLLIYNSALWIKDLSEIFSHNQKDFTIRNMVRFNPKELPDNNFIVIGMMKTFGLFKDYLAGPSLYYNNQDQSIVYRNEQNGSETVYRPYGDPNGHHTDYGFITKAPGPNNNNIYLFGGIWDTAASQSLKYFTSPKLLKELESALIEKYGSLPKYYQIVLEVKGVDRMELSSKIILMEEIVP
;
A
#
# COMPACT_ATOMS: atom_id res chain seq x y z
N MET A 1 15.94 65.10 36.42
CA MET A 1 16.10 64.81 37.87
C MET A 1 14.94 63.99 38.46
N GLU A 2 13.68 64.17 38.05
CA GLU A 2 12.54 63.38 38.60
C GLU A 2 12.57 61.87 38.25
N ASN A 3 12.99 61.50 37.03
CA ASN A 3 13.03 60.08 36.61
C ASN A 3 14.09 59.26 37.37
N ASN A 4 15.26 59.84 37.69
CA ASN A 4 16.32 59.13 38.40
C ASN A 4 15.88 58.72 39.82
N LYS A 5 15.16 59.59 40.54
CA LYS A 5 14.59 59.26 41.87
C LYS A 5 13.57 58.12 41.80
N ALA A 6 12.81 58.01 40.71
CA ALA A 6 11.83 56.93 40.52
C ALA A 6 12.52 55.59 40.20
N TYR A 7 13.62 55.62 39.44
CA TYR A 7 14.45 54.45 39.13
C TYR A 7 15.20 53.93 40.35
N ASP A 8 15.74 54.83 41.18
CA ASP A 8 16.40 54.46 42.44
C ASP A 8 15.41 53.81 43.41
N LYS A 9 14.20 54.37 43.53
CA LYS A 9 13.13 53.80 44.37
C LYS A 9 12.70 52.42 43.89
N THR A 10 12.57 52.23 42.57
CA THR A 10 12.22 50.93 41.98
C THR A 10 13.32 49.90 42.21
N THR A 11 14.58 50.30 42.05
CA THR A 11 15.76 49.45 42.28
C THR A 11 15.89 49.04 43.75
N ALA A 12 15.71 49.99 44.68
CA ALA A 12 15.70 49.71 46.11
C ALA A 12 14.57 48.76 46.52
N LYS A 13 13.38 48.87 45.91
CA LYS A 13 12.26 47.95 46.14
C LYS A 13 12.61 46.52 45.69
N ILE A 14 13.23 46.37 44.52
CA ILE A 14 13.63 45.06 43.99
C ILE A 14 14.68 44.39 44.88
N ILE A 15 15.69 45.14 45.32
CA ILE A 15 16.80 44.61 46.12
C ILE A 15 16.33 44.13 47.49
N ASN A 16 15.37 44.83 48.10
CA ASN A 16 14.79 44.45 49.39
C ASN A 16 13.71 43.34 49.27
N SER A 17 13.46 42.80 48.07
CA SER A 17 12.46 41.76 47.86
C SER A 17 12.92 40.38 48.34
N LYS A 18 11.96 39.52 48.69
CA LYS A 18 12.25 38.12 49.06
C LYS A 18 12.87 37.35 47.88
N SER A 19 12.58 37.77 46.65
CA SER A 19 13.11 37.19 45.43
C SER A 19 14.62 37.41 45.23
N PHE A 20 15.18 38.50 45.76
CA PHE A 20 16.62 38.78 45.74
C PHE A 20 17.37 38.14 46.93
N GLY A 21 16.70 37.94 48.07
CA GLY A 21 17.26 37.30 49.27
C GLY A 21 18.37 38.14 49.92
N HIS A 22 19.10 37.60 50.91
CA HIS A 22 20.16 38.32 51.64
C HIS A 22 21.52 38.38 50.90
N SER A 23 21.54 38.21 49.58
CA SER A 23 22.80 38.17 48.81
C SER A 23 23.24 39.58 48.39
N ASN A 24 24.18 40.13 49.15
CA ASN A 24 24.76 41.46 48.90
C ASN A 24 25.37 41.58 47.49
N THR A 25 25.90 40.50 46.91
CA THR A 25 26.56 40.53 45.60
C THR A 25 25.62 40.89 44.45
N TYR A 26 24.41 40.31 44.39
CA TYR A 26 23.46 40.63 43.30
C TYR A 26 22.78 41.99 43.49
N ALA A 27 22.60 42.41 44.75
CA ALA A 27 22.15 43.75 45.09
C ALA A 27 23.14 44.81 44.62
N ASN A 28 24.42 44.64 44.99
CA ASN A 28 25.51 45.53 44.59
C ASN A 28 25.69 45.54 43.07
N LEU A 29 25.58 44.38 42.42
CA LEU A 29 25.65 44.29 40.96
C LEU A 29 24.50 45.06 40.29
N LEU A 30 23.26 44.94 40.77
CA LEU A 30 22.14 45.68 40.19
C LEU A 30 22.29 47.19 40.41
N LEU A 31 22.70 47.62 41.62
CA LEU A 31 22.95 49.03 41.93
C LEU A 31 24.03 49.62 41.03
N PHE A 32 25.14 48.88 40.87
CA PHE A 32 26.23 49.29 40.01
C PHE A 32 25.78 49.47 38.57
N LEU A 33 25.11 48.47 37.99
CA LEU A 33 24.65 48.57 36.59
C LEU A 33 23.62 49.68 36.39
N VAL A 34 22.74 49.93 37.37
CA VAL A 34 21.78 51.04 37.32
C VAL A 34 22.52 52.37 37.37
N ALA A 35 23.44 52.56 38.32
CA ALA A 35 24.22 53.78 38.44
C ALA A 35 25.01 54.08 37.16
N SER A 36 25.77 53.10 36.67
CA SER A 36 26.53 53.23 35.42
C SER A 36 25.64 53.51 34.20
N THR A 37 24.44 52.90 34.13
CA THR A 37 23.49 53.19 33.04
C THR A 37 22.90 54.60 33.13
N LEU A 38 22.66 55.12 34.34
CA LEU A 38 22.16 56.48 34.54
C LEU A 38 23.21 57.56 34.21
N GLU A 39 24.48 57.22 34.30
CA GLU A 39 25.63 58.05 33.88
C GLU A 39 25.96 57.88 32.38
N GLU A 40 25.17 57.08 31.64
CA GLU A 40 25.39 56.72 30.23
C GLU A 40 26.74 56.01 29.96
N ASP A 41 27.40 55.47 30.98
CA ASP A 41 28.66 54.72 30.87
C ASP A 41 28.43 53.22 31.11
N ILE A 42 28.20 52.45 30.04
CA ILE A 42 27.92 51.01 30.16
C ILE A 42 29.21 50.26 30.54
N PRO A 43 29.26 49.57 31.70
CA PRO A 43 30.50 49.02 32.21
C PRO A 43 30.96 47.81 31.39
N LYS A 44 32.28 47.71 31.18
CA LYS A 44 32.93 46.53 30.57
C LYS A 44 32.96 45.37 31.56
N GLU A 45 33.09 44.13 31.06
CA GLU A 45 33.19 42.93 31.91
C GLU A 45 34.35 42.99 32.89
N THR A 46 35.49 43.55 32.48
CA THR A 46 36.68 43.73 33.34
C THR A 46 36.40 44.67 34.52
N THR A 47 35.62 45.74 34.29
CA THR A 47 35.21 46.70 35.33
C THR A 47 34.26 46.03 36.33
N ILE A 48 33.25 45.32 35.84
CA ILE A 48 32.30 44.56 36.70
C ILE A 48 33.04 43.52 37.54
N ALA A 49 34.01 42.81 36.94
CA ALA A 49 34.78 41.81 37.64
C ALA A 49 35.66 42.41 38.75
N SER A 50 36.31 43.54 38.48
CA SER A 50 37.14 44.23 39.46
C SER A 50 36.32 44.81 40.60
N GLU A 51 35.30 45.62 40.28
CA GLU A 51 34.58 46.45 41.25
C GLU A 51 33.53 45.69 42.07
N ILE A 52 32.87 44.68 41.47
CA ILE A 52 31.78 43.95 42.13
C ILE A 52 32.19 42.55 42.57
N LEU A 53 33.07 41.89 41.79
CA LEU A 53 33.47 40.50 42.05
C LEU A 53 34.87 40.39 42.69
N GLY A 54 35.58 41.50 42.89
CA GLY A 54 36.90 41.53 43.53
C GLY A 54 38.00 40.80 42.73
N LYS A 55 37.89 40.81 41.39
CA LYS A 55 38.81 40.13 40.46
C LYS A 55 39.46 41.16 39.51
N PRO A 56 40.54 41.84 39.92
CA PRO A 56 41.18 42.87 39.11
C PRO A 56 41.90 42.33 37.86
N ASN A 57 42.43 41.11 37.91
CA ASN A 57 43.11 40.45 36.77
C ASN A 57 42.15 39.57 35.94
N PHE A 58 40.93 40.05 35.69
CA PHE A 58 39.92 39.28 34.96
C PHE A 58 40.10 39.38 33.44
N ASP A 59 40.16 38.22 32.77
CA ASP A 59 40.15 38.13 31.30
C ASP A 59 38.78 37.60 30.79
N PRO A 60 37.99 38.43 30.08
CA PRO A 60 36.69 38.04 29.52
C PRO A 60 36.74 36.90 28.49
N SER A 61 37.92 36.63 27.91
CA SER A 61 38.14 35.52 26.95
C SER A 61 38.33 34.17 27.65
N GLN A 62 38.86 34.17 28.87
CA GLN A 62 39.20 32.96 29.63
C GLN A 62 38.17 32.63 30.72
N SER A 63 37.25 33.55 31.06
CA SER A 63 36.29 33.35 32.14
C SER A 63 34.87 33.82 31.80
N THR A 64 33.88 33.01 32.16
CA THR A 64 32.45 33.29 31.98
C THR A 64 31.79 33.88 33.24
N LEU A 65 32.59 34.17 34.28
CA LEU A 65 32.09 34.53 35.61
C LEU A 65 31.08 35.69 35.58
N VAL A 66 31.44 36.82 34.96
CA VAL A 66 30.55 38.00 34.86
C VAL A 66 29.26 37.64 34.13
N ARG A 67 29.34 36.89 33.02
CA ARG A 67 28.18 36.45 32.23
C ARG A 67 27.23 35.58 33.05
N VAL A 68 27.76 34.68 33.88
CA VAL A 68 26.98 33.83 34.79
C VAL A 68 26.26 34.68 35.85
N TYR A 69 26.95 35.65 36.46
CA TYR A 69 26.34 36.54 37.45
C TYR A 69 25.21 37.38 36.84
N ILE A 70 25.41 37.93 35.64
CA ILE A 70 24.39 38.71 34.93
C ILE A 70 23.21 37.83 34.51
N TYR A 71 23.45 36.59 34.08
CA TYR A 71 22.38 35.62 33.80
C TYR A 71 21.54 35.32 35.05
N ASN A 72 22.18 35.10 36.20
CA ASN A 72 21.47 34.86 37.46
C ASN A 72 20.73 36.11 37.95
N LEU A 73 21.26 37.30 37.72
CA LEU A 73 20.58 38.56 38.00
C LEU A 73 19.29 38.70 37.16
N ARG A 74 19.34 38.40 35.85
CA ARG A 74 18.14 38.35 34.99
C ARG A 74 17.09 37.37 35.51
N LYS A 75 17.51 36.18 35.98
CA LYS A 75 16.59 35.21 36.60
C LYS A 75 15.93 35.73 37.87
N LYS A 76 16.69 36.42 38.73
CA LYS A 76 16.16 37.04 39.96
C LYS A 76 15.14 38.14 39.64
N LEU A 77 15.43 38.99 38.65
CA LEU A 77 14.48 40.00 38.16
C LEU A 77 13.20 39.35 37.62
N ALA A 78 13.30 38.32 36.78
CA ALA A 78 12.14 37.60 36.27
C ALA A 78 11.29 36.98 37.40
N LYS A 79 11.94 36.39 38.41
CA LYS A 79 11.27 35.83 39.59
C LYS A 79 10.52 36.91 40.39
N TYR A 80 11.16 38.05 40.63
CA TYR A 80 10.53 39.20 41.29
C TYR A 80 9.27 39.65 40.55
N TYR A 81 9.34 39.91 39.24
CA TYR A 81 8.19 40.39 38.45
C TYR A 81 7.10 39.34 38.23
N SER A 82 7.39 38.04 38.40
CA SER A 82 6.38 36.99 38.40
C SER A 82 5.55 36.93 39.70
N LYS A 83 6.05 37.54 40.79
CA LYS A 83 5.45 37.48 42.13
C LYS A 83 5.29 38.88 42.73
N GLU A 84 6.28 39.34 43.48
CA GLU A 84 6.23 40.56 44.30
C GLU A 84 6.04 41.83 43.46
N GLY A 85 6.63 41.85 42.26
CA GLY A 85 6.53 42.96 41.31
C GLY A 85 5.44 42.79 40.24
N LYS A 86 4.47 41.87 40.41
CA LYS A 86 3.47 41.57 39.37
C LYS A 86 2.68 42.81 38.95
N GLU A 87 2.39 43.70 39.87
CA GLU A 87 1.61 44.93 39.62
C GLU A 87 2.49 46.17 39.44
N ASP A 88 3.82 46.00 39.36
CA ASP A 88 4.73 47.11 39.14
C ASP A 88 4.57 47.67 37.72
N LYS A 89 4.38 48.99 37.63
CA LYS A 89 4.19 49.70 36.36
C LYS A 89 5.48 49.82 35.56
N ILE A 90 6.64 49.79 36.22
CA ILE A 90 7.96 49.88 35.59
C ILE A 90 8.67 48.53 35.78
N ILE A 91 9.19 47.97 34.69
CA ILE A 91 9.94 46.73 34.68
C ILE A 91 11.41 47.05 34.39
N VAL A 92 12.29 46.65 35.32
CA VAL A 92 13.74 46.68 35.17
C VAL A 92 14.20 45.47 34.37
N GLN A 93 14.82 45.71 33.21
CA GLN A 93 15.25 44.68 32.27
C GLN A 93 16.73 44.85 31.93
N ILE A 94 17.45 43.74 31.83
CA ILE A 94 18.83 43.72 31.31
C ILE A 94 18.79 42.93 30.00
N PRO A 95 18.90 43.58 28.82
CA PRO A 95 18.85 42.91 27.52
C PRO A 95 19.92 41.82 27.39
N LYS A 96 19.67 40.79 26.58
CA LYS A 96 20.68 39.75 26.30
C LYS A 96 21.88 40.37 25.58
N GLY A 97 23.09 39.98 25.96
CA GLY A 97 24.33 40.49 25.37
C GLY A 97 24.75 41.90 25.80
N SER A 98 23.96 42.56 26.66
CA SER A 98 24.27 43.89 27.19
C SER A 98 24.37 43.88 28.72
N TYR A 99 25.13 44.84 29.26
CA TYR A 99 25.21 45.18 30.69
C TYR A 99 24.40 46.43 31.05
N GLU A 100 23.74 47.05 30.07
CA GLU A 100 22.82 48.18 30.23
C GLU A 100 21.52 47.75 30.95
N VAL A 101 21.00 48.62 31.83
CA VAL A 101 19.71 48.44 32.50
C VAL A 101 18.63 49.33 31.89
N ARG A 102 17.53 48.73 31.43
CA ARG A 102 16.39 49.45 30.85
C ARG A 102 15.18 49.43 31.78
N PHE A 103 14.53 50.58 31.89
CA PHE A 103 13.26 50.75 32.60
C PHE A 103 12.13 50.83 31.57
N VAL A 104 11.24 49.84 31.56
CA VAL A 104 10.16 49.73 30.55
C VAL A 104 8.80 49.80 31.23
N GLU A 105 7.90 50.66 30.74
CA GLU A 105 6.52 50.70 31.22
C GLU A 105 5.74 49.44 30.80
N LYS A 106 5.10 48.82 31.79
CA LYS A 106 4.25 47.65 31.59
C LYS A 106 2.91 48.06 30.97
N LYS A 107 2.75 47.88 29.65
CA LYS A 107 1.45 47.97 29.00
C LYS A 107 0.53 46.85 29.51
N ILE A 108 -0.41 47.19 30.40
CA ILE A 108 -1.45 46.26 30.85
C ILE A 108 -2.42 46.06 29.67
N LEU A 109 -2.27 44.97 28.93
CA LEU A 109 -3.27 44.56 27.94
C LEU A 109 -4.52 44.10 28.70
N ALA A 110 -5.66 44.78 28.46
CA ALA A 110 -6.94 44.40 29.03
C ALA A 110 -7.28 42.93 28.70
N PRO A 111 -7.93 42.18 29.62
CA PRO A 111 -8.26 40.78 29.38
C PRO A 111 -9.12 40.63 28.12
N LYS A 112 -8.69 39.79 27.17
CA LYS A 112 -9.51 39.44 26.00
C LYS A 112 -10.82 38.82 26.50
N LYS A 113 -11.96 39.44 26.17
CA LYS A 113 -13.29 38.90 26.42
C LYS A 113 -13.38 37.50 25.79
N SER A 114 -13.59 36.47 26.61
CA SER A 114 -13.96 35.14 26.14
C SER A 114 -15.35 35.25 25.48
N TYR A 115 -15.41 35.08 24.16
CA TYR A 115 -16.69 34.96 23.46
C TYR A 115 -17.28 33.58 23.80
N SER A 116 -18.19 33.55 24.77
CA SER A 116 -19.05 32.38 25.01
C SER A 116 -20.05 32.31 23.86
N TRP A 117 -20.00 31.21 23.10
CA TRP A 117 -20.96 30.97 22.03
C TRP A 117 -22.36 30.88 22.64
N SER A 118 -23.33 31.61 22.08
CA SER A 118 -24.71 31.52 22.56
C SER A 118 -25.22 30.10 22.36
N LYS A 119 -26.00 29.58 23.32
CA LYS A 119 -26.55 28.21 23.26
C LYS A 119 -27.30 27.94 21.95
N GLY A 120 -27.85 28.98 21.31
CA GLY A 120 -28.46 28.90 19.99
C GLY A 120 -27.48 28.53 18.88
N ILE A 121 -26.31 29.18 18.82
CA ILE A 121 -25.30 28.89 17.78
C ILE A 121 -24.77 27.47 17.94
N THR A 122 -24.52 27.01 19.18
CA THR A 122 -24.08 25.63 19.42
C THR A 122 -25.13 24.61 19.02
N LEU A 123 -26.41 24.89 19.27
CA LEU A 123 -27.51 24.00 18.89
C LEU A 123 -27.67 23.93 17.36
N THR A 124 -27.58 25.07 16.68
CA THR A 124 -27.64 25.13 15.21
C THR A 124 -26.46 24.40 14.56
N LEU A 125 -25.24 24.56 15.09
CA LEU A 125 -24.08 23.81 14.59
C LEU A 125 -24.23 22.30 14.82
N LEU A 126 -24.76 21.90 15.97
CA LEU A 126 -24.97 20.48 16.27
C LEU A 126 -26.04 19.89 15.35
N LEU A 127 -27.13 20.63 15.09
CA LEU A 127 -28.13 20.26 14.09
C LEU A 127 -27.52 20.12 12.69
N LEU A 128 -26.75 21.11 12.23
CA LEU A 128 -26.08 21.06 10.94
C LEU A 128 -25.08 19.90 10.85
N PHE A 129 -24.36 19.60 11.93
CA PHE A 129 -23.46 18.45 12.00
C PHE A 129 -24.24 17.14 11.91
N THR A 130 -25.35 16.99 12.63
CA THR A 130 -26.19 15.78 12.55
C THR A 130 -26.83 15.60 11.18
N ILE A 131 -27.28 16.68 10.54
CA ILE A 131 -27.82 16.65 9.16
C ILE A 131 -26.72 16.29 8.18
N SER A 132 -25.53 16.89 8.30
CA SER A 132 -24.37 16.57 7.48
C SER A 132 -23.93 15.12 7.66
N LEU A 133 -23.93 14.62 8.89
CA LEU A 133 -23.59 13.23 9.21
C LEU A 133 -24.63 12.26 8.63
N ALA A 134 -25.93 12.53 8.81
CA ALA A 134 -26.99 11.73 8.24
C ALA A 134 -26.97 11.75 6.70
N TYR A 135 -26.73 12.91 6.10
CA TYR A 135 -26.58 13.07 4.66
C TYR A 135 -25.35 12.31 4.13
N ASN A 136 -24.21 12.39 4.82
CA ASN A 136 -23.01 11.62 4.47
C ASN A 136 -23.19 10.12 4.66
N ILE A 137 -23.95 9.66 5.68
CA ILE A 137 -24.28 8.23 5.85
C ILE A 137 -25.24 7.77 4.75
N SER A 138 -26.22 8.60 4.38
CA SER A 138 -27.16 8.28 3.30
C SER A 138 -26.54 8.34 1.91
N LEU A 139 -25.58 9.23 1.68
CA LEU A 139 -24.77 9.29 0.47
C LEU A 139 -23.57 8.35 0.51
N TYR A 140 -23.22 7.81 1.68
CA TYR A 140 -22.22 6.77 1.78
C TYR A 140 -22.74 5.67 0.87
N PRO A 141 -22.04 5.40 -0.24
CA PRO A 141 -22.60 4.52 -1.22
C PRO A 141 -22.71 3.16 -0.55
N GLY A 142 -23.94 2.80 -0.16
CA GLY A 142 -24.40 1.42 -0.19
C GLY A 142 -24.41 1.02 -1.66
N LYS A 143 -23.22 1.02 -2.30
CA LYS A 143 -23.00 0.42 -3.61
C LYS A 143 -23.57 -0.96 -3.44
N HIS A 144 -24.69 -1.18 -4.12
CA HIS A 144 -25.50 -2.39 -4.11
C HIS A 144 -24.67 -3.59 -3.67
N ASN A 145 -24.80 -3.94 -2.39
CA ASN A 145 -24.09 -5.02 -1.73
C ASN A 145 -24.75 -6.36 -2.12
N THR A 146 -25.05 -6.52 -3.41
CA THR A 146 -25.24 -7.85 -3.95
C THR A 146 -23.85 -8.41 -4.05
N ASN A 147 -23.51 -9.36 -3.16
CA ASN A 147 -22.28 -10.13 -3.31
C ASN A 147 -22.21 -10.56 -4.79
N PRO A 148 -21.14 -10.22 -5.54
CA PRO A 148 -21.05 -10.53 -6.96
C PRO A 148 -21.16 -12.04 -7.23
N ILE A 149 -21.06 -12.86 -6.18
CA ILE A 149 -20.99 -14.31 -6.27
C ILE A 149 -21.96 -14.99 -5.29
N ASN A 150 -22.26 -16.25 -5.59
CA ASN A 150 -22.95 -17.16 -4.69
C ASN A 150 -21.94 -17.86 -3.77
N GLU A 151 -21.80 -17.43 -2.52
CA GLU A 151 -20.88 -18.04 -1.53
C GLU A 151 -21.14 -19.52 -1.27
N ASN A 152 -22.39 -19.97 -1.45
CA ASN A 152 -22.77 -21.37 -1.23
C ASN A 152 -22.68 -22.21 -2.51
N GLY A 153 -22.31 -21.60 -3.64
CA GLY A 153 -22.21 -22.23 -4.95
C GLY A 153 -20.79 -22.63 -5.32
N LEU A 154 -20.37 -22.36 -6.56
CA LEU A 154 -19.06 -22.80 -7.08
C LEU A 154 -17.86 -22.17 -6.37
N TRP A 155 -18.07 -21.04 -5.71
CA TRP A 155 -17.07 -20.31 -4.94
C TRP A 155 -16.87 -20.84 -3.51
N LYS A 156 -17.76 -21.72 -3.03
CA LYS A 156 -17.79 -22.18 -1.64
C LYS A 156 -16.42 -22.65 -1.12
N ASP A 157 -15.75 -23.50 -1.88
CA ASP A 157 -14.48 -24.09 -1.44
C ASP A 157 -13.32 -23.09 -1.46
N LEU A 158 -13.41 -21.99 -2.21
CA LEU A 158 -12.38 -20.95 -2.23
C LEU A 158 -12.48 -19.99 -1.03
N PHE A 159 -13.68 -19.84 -0.44
CA PHE A 159 -13.90 -18.95 0.71
C PHE A 159 -13.98 -19.69 2.05
N MET A 160 -14.47 -20.93 2.06
CA MET A 160 -14.66 -21.70 3.30
C MET A 160 -13.44 -22.56 3.68
N ASP A 161 -12.54 -22.86 2.75
CA ASP A 161 -11.34 -23.64 3.04
C ASP A 161 -10.34 -22.85 3.91
N GLN A 162 -9.56 -23.58 4.71
CA GLN A 162 -8.52 -23.05 5.59
C GLN A 162 -7.19 -22.87 4.85
N LYS A 163 -6.97 -23.57 3.74
CA LYS A 163 -5.73 -23.44 2.96
C LYS A 163 -5.65 -22.07 2.27
N PRO A 164 -4.46 -21.44 2.22
CA PRO A 164 -4.25 -20.21 1.48
C PRO A 164 -4.53 -20.40 -0.02
N LEU A 165 -4.92 -19.32 -0.70
CA LEU A 165 -5.12 -19.31 -2.14
C LEU A 165 -3.92 -18.69 -2.86
N MET A 166 -3.45 -19.38 -3.91
CA MET A 166 -2.47 -18.87 -4.85
C MET A 166 -3.09 -18.77 -6.25
N VAL A 167 -3.06 -17.56 -6.81
CA VAL A 167 -3.43 -17.28 -8.19
C VAL A 167 -2.18 -17.33 -9.06
N LEU A 168 -2.14 -18.32 -9.95
CA LEU A 168 -1.08 -18.52 -10.92
C LEU A 168 -1.50 -17.97 -12.27
N LEU A 169 -0.71 -17.02 -12.78
CA LEU A 169 -0.89 -16.46 -14.12
C LEU A 169 -0.03 -17.26 -15.10
N GLY A 170 -0.69 -17.82 -16.11
CA GLY A 170 -0.03 -18.42 -17.25
C GLY A 170 0.76 -17.37 -18.01
N ASP A 171 2.06 -17.56 -18.10
CA ASP A 171 3.01 -16.60 -18.67
C ASP A 171 3.70 -17.18 -19.92
N LEU A 172 4.16 -16.28 -20.79
CA LEU A 172 4.81 -16.66 -22.03
C LEU A 172 6.29 -16.93 -21.76
N PHE A 173 6.69 -18.17 -22.02
CA PHE A 173 8.09 -18.59 -21.98
C PHE A 173 8.90 -17.85 -23.05
N ILE A 174 10.07 -17.38 -22.65
CA ILE A 174 11.02 -16.68 -23.52
C ILE A 174 12.42 -17.18 -23.23
N TYR A 175 13.25 -17.19 -24.27
CA TYR A 175 14.66 -17.52 -24.17
C TYR A 175 15.47 -16.50 -24.97
N GLN A 176 16.76 -16.46 -24.70
CA GLN A 176 17.69 -15.61 -25.41
C GLN A 176 18.41 -16.42 -26.49
N GLU A 177 18.57 -15.81 -27.65
CA GLU A 177 19.46 -16.24 -28.73
C GLU A 177 20.67 -15.31 -28.73
N ASP A 178 21.87 -15.86 -28.53
CA ASP A 178 23.13 -15.14 -28.65
C ASP A 178 23.94 -15.71 -29.83
N ASN A 179 24.40 -14.83 -30.71
CA ASN A 179 25.29 -15.16 -31.81
C ASN A 179 26.67 -14.54 -31.57
N PRO A 180 27.65 -15.33 -31.09
CA PRO A 180 28.99 -14.84 -30.79
C PRO A 180 29.75 -14.31 -32.02
N LYS A 181 29.40 -14.74 -33.24
CA LYS A 181 30.09 -14.29 -34.46
C LYS A 181 29.68 -12.88 -34.87
N THR A 182 28.41 -12.54 -34.70
CA THR A 182 27.88 -11.20 -35.02
C THR A 182 27.81 -10.29 -33.79
N GLY A 183 27.94 -10.84 -32.58
CA GLY A 183 27.75 -10.12 -31.32
C GLY A 183 26.29 -9.69 -31.10
N THR A 184 25.33 -10.37 -31.72
CA THR A 184 23.91 -10.01 -31.65
C THR A 184 23.16 -10.87 -30.66
N GLN A 185 22.39 -10.21 -29.79
CA GLN A 185 21.53 -10.84 -28.80
C GLN A 185 20.06 -10.55 -29.13
N LYS A 186 19.20 -11.57 -29.07
CA LYS A 186 17.75 -11.44 -29.28
C LYS A 186 17.00 -12.17 -28.18
N ILE A 187 15.86 -11.61 -27.79
CA ILE A 187 14.89 -12.31 -26.95
C ILE A 187 13.85 -12.93 -27.87
N ILE A 188 13.71 -14.24 -27.80
CA ILE A 188 12.82 -15.02 -28.65
C ILE A 188 11.61 -15.47 -27.84
N ARG A 189 10.45 -15.26 -28.43
CA ARG A 189 9.18 -15.86 -28.01
C ARG A 189 8.73 -16.81 -29.10
N ASP A 190 9.04 -18.09 -28.94
CA ASP A 190 8.57 -19.14 -29.85
C ASP A 190 7.20 -19.66 -29.38
N PRO A 191 6.10 -19.50 -30.15
CA PRO A 191 4.76 -19.92 -29.74
C PRO A 191 4.58 -21.39 -29.34
N PHE A 192 5.49 -22.28 -29.75
CA PHE A 192 5.48 -23.71 -29.48
C PHE A 192 6.33 -24.11 -28.26
N ILE A 193 7.29 -23.28 -27.86
CA ILE A 193 8.07 -23.47 -26.63
C ILE A 193 7.40 -22.72 -25.49
N ASN A 194 6.75 -23.43 -24.56
CA ASN A 194 5.96 -22.81 -23.49
C ASN A 194 6.35 -23.32 -22.08
N SER A 195 7.42 -24.09 -21.98
CA SER A 195 7.95 -24.62 -20.72
C SER A 195 9.44 -24.93 -20.86
N LEU A 196 10.12 -25.14 -19.73
CA LEU A 196 11.51 -25.63 -19.73
C LEU A 196 11.61 -27.00 -20.43
N GLU A 197 10.61 -27.86 -20.27
CA GLU A 197 10.59 -29.17 -20.93
C GLU A 197 10.52 -29.05 -22.47
N ASP A 198 9.71 -28.11 -22.99
CA ASP A 198 9.65 -27.84 -24.43
C ASP A 198 10.99 -27.27 -24.94
N TYR A 199 11.61 -26.41 -24.13
CA TYR A 199 12.92 -25.82 -24.45
C TYR A 199 14.03 -26.87 -24.48
N ASP A 200 14.07 -27.77 -23.51
CA ASP A 200 15.07 -28.85 -23.47
C ASP A 200 14.96 -29.75 -24.71
N LYS A 201 13.73 -30.06 -25.16
CA LYS A 201 13.49 -30.78 -26.43
C LYS A 201 14.00 -30.00 -27.64
N PHE A 202 13.70 -28.71 -27.72
CA PHE A 202 14.19 -27.83 -28.78
C PHE A 202 15.72 -27.77 -28.85
N ILE A 203 16.41 -27.68 -27.71
CA ILE A 203 17.89 -27.63 -27.67
C ILE A 203 18.52 -28.92 -28.18
N LEU A 204 17.92 -30.07 -27.88
CA LEU A 204 18.41 -31.36 -28.39
C LEU A 204 18.36 -31.43 -29.93
N GLU A 205 17.43 -30.72 -30.57
CA GLU A 205 17.31 -30.66 -32.03
C GLU A 205 18.27 -29.64 -32.68
N GLN A 206 18.85 -28.71 -31.91
CA GLN A 206 19.65 -27.58 -32.40
C GLN A 206 21.18 -27.73 -32.19
N SER A 207 21.65 -28.95 -31.90
CA SER A 207 23.02 -29.23 -31.43
C SER A 207 24.19 -28.83 -32.36
N GLU A 208 23.92 -28.39 -33.59
CA GLU A 208 24.95 -28.07 -34.60
C GLU A 208 25.11 -26.57 -34.89
N THR A 209 24.39 -25.69 -34.18
CA THR A 209 24.46 -24.24 -34.43
C THR A 209 25.58 -23.55 -33.63
N ASN A 210 26.21 -22.51 -34.20
CA ASN A 210 27.14 -21.61 -33.47
C ASN A 210 26.37 -20.57 -32.61
N ILE A 211 25.12 -20.86 -32.30
CA ILE A 211 24.20 -19.95 -31.61
C ILE A 211 24.00 -20.52 -30.21
N ILE A 212 24.13 -19.67 -29.20
CA ILE A 212 23.88 -20.04 -27.82
C ILE A 212 22.44 -19.67 -27.48
N TYR A 213 21.69 -20.63 -26.96
CA TYR A 213 20.33 -20.43 -26.50
C TYR A 213 20.31 -20.56 -24.98
N GLU A 214 19.63 -19.65 -24.28
CA GLU A 214 19.52 -19.70 -22.82
C GLU A 214 18.11 -19.32 -22.35
N PRO A 215 17.47 -20.10 -21.46
CA PRO A 215 16.17 -19.73 -20.93
C PRO A 215 16.30 -18.52 -20.00
N LEU A 216 15.35 -17.59 -20.06
CA LEU A 216 15.37 -16.40 -19.22
C LEU A 216 14.67 -16.65 -17.88
N SER A 217 15.14 -15.99 -16.82
CA SER A 217 14.59 -16.10 -15.46
C SER A 217 13.28 -15.32 -15.24
N TYR A 218 12.79 -14.66 -16.28
CA TYR A 218 11.54 -13.92 -16.31
C TYR A 218 10.74 -14.28 -17.56
N SER A 219 9.46 -13.94 -17.54
CA SER A 219 8.48 -14.28 -18.56
C SER A 219 7.66 -13.05 -18.95
N LEU A 220 6.85 -13.18 -20.01
CA LEU A 220 5.94 -12.12 -20.44
C LEU A 220 4.51 -12.46 -20.07
N LEU A 221 3.81 -11.53 -19.42
CA LEU A 221 2.37 -11.64 -19.20
C LEU A 221 1.61 -11.03 -20.39
N ILE A 222 0.44 -11.57 -20.67
CA ILE A 222 -0.46 -11.00 -21.67
C ILE A 222 -1.33 -9.89 -21.07
N TYR A 223 -1.88 -9.02 -21.92
CA TYR A 223 -2.73 -7.90 -21.50
C TYR A 223 -3.86 -8.32 -20.56
N ASN A 224 -4.60 -9.39 -20.89
CA ASN A 224 -5.73 -9.88 -20.11
C ASN A 224 -5.35 -10.29 -18.68
N SER A 225 -4.08 -10.58 -18.39
CA SER A 225 -3.62 -10.91 -17.03
C SER A 225 -3.94 -9.80 -16.02
N ALA A 226 -3.84 -8.54 -16.43
CA ALA A 226 -4.18 -7.41 -15.56
C ALA A 226 -5.69 -7.34 -15.27
N LEU A 227 -6.52 -7.68 -16.26
CA LEU A 227 -7.98 -7.70 -16.12
C LEU A 227 -8.43 -8.84 -15.20
N TRP A 228 -7.83 -10.02 -15.34
CA TRP A 228 -8.13 -11.16 -14.47
C TRP A 228 -7.82 -10.86 -13.00
N ILE A 229 -6.67 -10.25 -12.73
CA ILE A 229 -6.29 -9.83 -11.37
C ILE A 229 -7.27 -8.78 -10.84
N LYS A 230 -7.66 -7.80 -11.65
CA LYS A 230 -8.65 -6.78 -11.25
C LYS A 230 -9.96 -7.44 -10.82
N ASP A 231 -10.51 -8.31 -11.65
CA ASP A 231 -11.82 -8.94 -11.39
C ASP A 231 -11.77 -9.87 -10.16
N LEU A 232 -10.69 -10.63 -10.00
CA LEU A 232 -10.47 -11.42 -8.79
C LEU A 232 -10.32 -10.54 -7.55
N SER A 233 -9.52 -9.48 -7.63
CA SER A 233 -9.27 -8.56 -6.51
C SER A 233 -10.56 -7.91 -6.03
N GLU A 234 -11.48 -7.56 -6.93
CA GLU A 234 -12.80 -7.03 -6.57
C GLU A 234 -13.61 -8.03 -5.72
N ILE A 235 -13.62 -9.31 -6.11
CA ILE A 235 -14.36 -10.37 -5.41
C ILE A 235 -13.70 -10.69 -4.06
N PHE A 236 -12.39 -10.90 -4.04
CA PHE A 236 -11.66 -11.30 -2.82
C PHE A 236 -11.63 -10.17 -1.77
N SER A 237 -11.45 -8.93 -2.20
CA SER A 237 -11.53 -7.75 -1.33
C SER A 237 -12.92 -7.58 -0.71
N HIS A 238 -13.98 -7.83 -1.49
CA HIS A 238 -15.36 -7.81 -0.99
C HIS A 238 -15.59 -8.86 0.12
N ASN A 239 -15.04 -10.06 -0.06
CA ASN A 239 -15.20 -11.18 0.87
C ASN A 239 -14.13 -11.20 1.99
N GLN A 240 -13.34 -10.13 2.13
CA GLN A 240 -12.28 -9.97 3.15
C GLN A 240 -11.28 -11.14 3.18
N LYS A 241 -10.95 -11.67 1.99
CA LYS A 241 -10.06 -12.81 1.82
C LYS A 241 -8.87 -12.38 0.97
N ASP A 242 -7.69 -12.81 1.40
CA ASP A 242 -6.44 -12.51 0.71
C ASP A 242 -6.02 -13.66 -0.21
N PHE A 243 -5.24 -13.36 -1.23
CA PHE A 243 -4.66 -14.34 -2.13
C PHE A 243 -3.28 -13.87 -2.61
N THR A 244 -2.41 -14.84 -2.89
CA THR A 244 -1.08 -14.54 -3.43
C THR A 244 -1.11 -14.63 -4.96
N ILE A 245 -0.34 -13.77 -5.63
CA ILE A 245 -0.22 -13.78 -7.10
C ILE A 245 1.18 -14.23 -7.46
N ARG A 246 1.29 -15.15 -8.42
CA ARG A 246 2.58 -15.58 -8.95
C ARG A 246 2.49 -15.94 -10.44
N ASN A 247 3.61 -15.81 -11.15
CA ASN A 247 3.77 -16.28 -12.51
C ASN A 247 4.13 -17.77 -12.53
N MET A 248 3.74 -18.51 -13.59
CA MET A 248 4.04 -19.94 -13.70
C MET A 248 5.55 -20.22 -13.68
N VAL A 249 6.39 -19.37 -14.31
CA VAL A 249 7.86 -19.55 -14.29
C VAL A 249 8.49 -19.52 -12.89
N ARG A 250 7.82 -18.89 -11.90
CA ARG A 250 8.30 -18.78 -10.50
C ARG A 250 7.61 -19.77 -9.56
N PHE A 251 6.69 -20.59 -10.06
CA PHE A 251 5.94 -21.52 -9.24
C PHE A 251 6.86 -22.66 -8.74
N ASN A 252 6.75 -22.99 -7.45
CA ASN A 252 7.46 -24.11 -6.87
C ASN A 252 6.48 -25.27 -6.61
N PRO A 253 6.63 -26.44 -7.27
CA PRO A 253 5.72 -27.57 -7.08
C PRO A 253 5.59 -28.06 -5.63
N LYS A 254 6.57 -27.77 -4.76
CA LYS A 254 6.51 -28.11 -3.32
C LYS A 254 5.39 -27.39 -2.58
N GLU A 255 4.85 -26.29 -3.13
CA GLU A 255 3.73 -25.55 -2.55
C GLU A 255 2.36 -26.20 -2.85
N LEU A 256 2.31 -27.23 -3.72
CA LEU A 256 1.07 -27.91 -4.11
C LEU A 256 0.27 -28.46 -2.92
N PRO A 257 0.84 -29.16 -1.92
CA PRO A 257 0.04 -29.75 -0.84
C PRO A 257 -0.59 -28.71 0.11
N ASP A 258 0.00 -27.51 0.16
CA ASP A 258 -0.27 -26.52 1.20
C ASP A 258 -1.25 -25.42 0.76
N ASN A 259 -1.52 -25.28 -0.55
CA ASN A 259 -2.32 -24.19 -1.09
C ASN A 259 -3.45 -24.69 -1.99
N ASN A 260 -4.54 -23.92 -2.03
CA ASN A 260 -5.50 -23.96 -3.12
C ASN A 260 -4.98 -23.12 -4.30
N PHE A 261 -5.38 -23.48 -5.51
CA PHE A 261 -4.88 -22.83 -6.71
C PHE A 261 -6.00 -22.35 -7.61
N ILE A 262 -5.84 -21.14 -8.14
CA ILE A 262 -6.52 -20.67 -9.34
C ILE A 262 -5.44 -20.46 -10.39
N VAL A 263 -5.50 -21.18 -11.51
CA VAL A 263 -4.58 -21.00 -12.64
C VAL A 263 -5.37 -20.42 -13.80
N ILE A 264 -4.93 -19.28 -14.33
CA ILE A 264 -5.62 -18.58 -15.42
C ILE A 264 -4.63 -18.26 -16.53
N GLY A 265 -5.00 -18.53 -17.78
CA GLY A 265 -4.14 -18.28 -18.92
C GLY A 265 -4.48 -19.11 -20.16
N MET A 266 -3.60 -19.06 -21.16
CA MET A 266 -3.65 -20.00 -22.27
C MET A 266 -3.23 -21.39 -21.77
N MET A 267 -3.90 -22.45 -22.17
CA MET A 267 -3.63 -23.81 -21.64
C MET A 267 -2.17 -24.25 -21.84
N LYS A 268 -1.54 -23.81 -22.95
CA LYS A 268 -0.11 -24.08 -23.22
C LYS A 268 0.84 -23.49 -22.16
N THR A 269 0.42 -22.47 -21.41
CA THR A 269 1.23 -21.79 -20.39
C THR A 269 0.97 -22.29 -18.96
N PHE A 270 0.22 -23.38 -18.79
CA PHE A 270 -0.13 -23.91 -17.46
C PHE A 270 1.00 -24.69 -16.76
N GLY A 271 2.16 -24.87 -17.39
CA GLY A 271 3.26 -25.64 -16.82
C GLY A 271 2.80 -27.05 -16.42
N LEU A 272 3.08 -27.46 -15.18
CA LEU A 272 2.66 -28.76 -14.66
C LEU A 272 1.13 -28.91 -14.49
N PHE A 273 0.38 -27.81 -14.45
CA PHE A 273 -1.08 -27.90 -14.29
C PHE A 273 -1.78 -28.43 -15.55
N LYS A 274 -1.06 -28.57 -16.66
CA LYS A 274 -1.55 -29.26 -17.87
C LYS A 274 -1.97 -30.71 -17.57
N ASP A 275 -1.36 -31.35 -16.57
CA ASP A 275 -1.68 -32.75 -16.21
C ASP A 275 -3.13 -32.89 -15.68
N TYR A 276 -3.69 -31.84 -15.07
CA TYR A 276 -5.10 -31.81 -14.65
C TYR A 276 -6.07 -31.57 -15.82
N LEU A 277 -5.55 -31.31 -17.02
CA LEU A 277 -6.31 -31.25 -18.27
C LEU A 277 -6.17 -32.53 -19.09
N ALA A 278 -5.62 -33.62 -18.53
CA ALA A 278 -5.40 -34.90 -19.21
C ALA A 278 -6.44 -35.96 -18.79
N GLY A 279 -7.73 -35.62 -18.88
CA GLY A 279 -8.82 -36.56 -18.56
C GLY A 279 -8.94 -37.70 -19.58
N PRO A 280 -9.55 -38.84 -19.20
CA PRO A 280 -9.66 -40.02 -20.06
C PRO A 280 -10.54 -39.81 -21.29
N SER A 281 -11.55 -38.94 -21.18
CA SER A 281 -12.59 -38.72 -22.19
C SER A 281 -12.57 -37.26 -22.67
N LEU A 282 -11.89 -36.37 -21.96
CA LEU A 282 -11.77 -34.97 -22.29
C LEU A 282 -10.38 -34.47 -21.90
N TYR A 283 -9.61 -33.99 -22.88
CA TYR A 283 -8.24 -33.53 -22.62
C TYR A 283 -7.75 -32.40 -23.53
N TYR A 284 -6.71 -31.70 -23.09
CA TYR A 284 -5.97 -30.74 -23.90
C TYR A 284 -4.83 -31.43 -24.67
N ASN A 285 -4.84 -31.32 -25.99
CA ASN A 285 -3.72 -31.75 -26.83
C ASN A 285 -2.76 -30.56 -27.05
N ASN A 286 -1.57 -30.64 -26.45
CA ASN A 286 -0.56 -29.58 -26.53
C ASN A 286 0.09 -29.44 -27.91
N GLN A 287 0.21 -30.51 -28.70
CA GLN A 287 0.84 -30.46 -30.02
C GLN A 287 -0.04 -29.69 -31.01
N ASP A 288 -1.32 -30.01 -31.02
CA ASP A 288 -2.28 -29.42 -31.96
C ASP A 288 -2.98 -28.17 -31.41
N GLN A 289 -2.66 -27.77 -30.17
CA GLN A 289 -3.35 -26.71 -29.42
C GLN A 289 -4.87 -26.86 -29.53
N SER A 290 -5.38 -28.02 -29.15
CA SER A 290 -6.79 -28.39 -29.33
C SER A 290 -7.37 -29.05 -28.09
N ILE A 291 -8.69 -28.98 -27.94
CA ILE A 291 -9.43 -29.76 -26.94
C ILE A 291 -9.99 -30.98 -27.64
N VAL A 292 -9.76 -32.17 -27.08
CA VAL A 292 -10.25 -33.43 -27.63
C VAL A 292 -11.25 -34.03 -26.66
N TYR A 293 -12.43 -34.34 -27.18
CA TYR A 293 -13.45 -35.12 -26.48
C TYR A 293 -13.60 -36.48 -27.14
N ARG A 294 -13.35 -37.54 -26.40
CA ARG A 294 -13.51 -38.94 -26.82
C ARG A 294 -14.79 -39.49 -26.21
N ASN A 295 -15.76 -39.79 -27.07
CA ASN A 295 -17.01 -40.42 -26.64
C ASN A 295 -16.77 -41.92 -26.38
N GLU A 296 -16.98 -42.35 -25.14
CA GLU A 296 -16.73 -43.73 -24.71
C GLU A 296 -17.68 -44.75 -25.33
N GLN A 297 -18.90 -44.35 -25.73
CA GLN A 297 -19.91 -45.28 -26.24
C GLN A 297 -19.63 -45.75 -27.66
N ASN A 298 -19.03 -44.90 -28.49
CA ASN A 298 -18.79 -45.17 -29.91
C ASN A 298 -17.32 -45.03 -30.33
N GLY A 299 -16.44 -44.62 -29.41
CA GLY A 299 -15.02 -44.38 -29.67
C GLY A 299 -14.73 -43.18 -30.57
N SER A 300 -15.71 -42.36 -30.92
CA SER A 300 -15.50 -41.20 -31.79
C SER A 300 -14.84 -40.06 -31.05
N GLU A 301 -13.88 -39.40 -31.69
CA GLU A 301 -13.21 -38.21 -31.16
C GLU A 301 -13.75 -36.94 -31.85
N THR A 302 -14.08 -35.95 -31.04
CA THR A 302 -14.40 -34.59 -31.48
C THR A 302 -13.26 -33.67 -31.09
N VAL A 303 -12.70 -32.96 -32.07
CA VAL A 303 -11.55 -32.07 -31.84
C VAL A 303 -11.96 -30.62 -32.04
N TYR A 304 -11.81 -29.81 -31.00
CA TYR A 304 -12.11 -28.39 -31.00
C TYR A 304 -10.81 -27.59 -31.18
N ARG A 305 -10.70 -26.88 -32.31
CA ARG A 305 -9.57 -26.01 -32.66
C ARG A 305 -10.06 -24.58 -32.88
N PRO A 306 -9.34 -23.56 -32.39
CA PRO A 306 -9.69 -22.17 -32.67
C PRO A 306 -9.56 -21.88 -34.17
N TYR A 307 -10.37 -20.96 -34.68
CA TYR A 307 -10.34 -20.55 -36.07
C TYR A 307 -10.79 -19.09 -36.23
N GLY A 308 -10.43 -18.49 -37.38
CA GLY A 308 -10.65 -17.07 -37.67
C GLY A 308 -9.41 -16.22 -37.38
N ASP A 309 -9.61 -14.91 -37.26
CA ASP A 309 -8.54 -13.95 -36.96
C ASP A 309 -8.62 -13.53 -35.48
N PRO A 310 -7.60 -13.84 -34.65
CA PRO A 310 -7.57 -13.39 -33.26
C PRO A 310 -7.78 -11.88 -33.08
N ASN A 311 -7.28 -11.06 -34.02
CA ASN A 311 -7.43 -9.60 -33.99
C ASN A 311 -8.68 -9.11 -34.74
N GLY A 312 -9.41 -10.03 -35.37
CA GLY A 312 -10.69 -9.81 -36.03
C GLY A 312 -11.75 -10.74 -35.43
N HIS A 313 -12.68 -11.21 -36.27
CA HIS A 313 -13.66 -12.20 -35.84
C HIS A 313 -13.03 -13.59 -35.73
N HIS A 314 -13.23 -14.24 -34.58
CA HIS A 314 -12.73 -15.58 -34.33
C HIS A 314 -13.65 -16.39 -33.42
N THR A 315 -13.40 -17.70 -33.40
CA THR A 315 -13.93 -18.64 -32.42
C THR A 315 -12.76 -19.30 -31.70
N ASP A 316 -12.81 -19.27 -30.38
CA ASP A 316 -11.85 -19.85 -29.46
C ASP A 316 -12.56 -20.87 -28.55
N TYR A 317 -11.79 -21.77 -27.95
CA TYR A 317 -12.31 -22.80 -27.04
C TYR A 317 -11.56 -22.78 -25.72
N GLY A 318 -12.29 -23.03 -24.63
CA GLY A 318 -11.75 -22.93 -23.27
C GLY A 318 -12.18 -24.04 -22.34
N PHE A 319 -11.45 -24.17 -21.24
CA PHE A 319 -11.75 -25.04 -20.11
C PHE A 319 -12.11 -24.22 -18.87
N ILE A 320 -13.10 -24.70 -18.14
CA ILE A 320 -13.22 -24.48 -16.70
C ILE A 320 -13.05 -25.84 -16.04
N THR A 321 -11.98 -26.03 -15.28
CA THR A 321 -11.72 -27.28 -14.57
C THR A 321 -11.61 -27.01 -13.07
N LYS A 322 -12.28 -27.83 -12.26
CA LYS A 322 -12.03 -27.94 -10.83
C LYS A 322 -11.61 -29.37 -10.54
N ALA A 323 -10.37 -29.57 -10.15
CA ALA A 323 -9.77 -30.89 -9.94
C ALA A 323 -9.25 -31.05 -8.50
N PRO A 324 -9.18 -32.30 -7.98
CA PRO A 324 -8.52 -32.57 -6.71
C PRO A 324 -7.01 -32.42 -6.87
N GLY A 325 -6.35 -31.70 -5.96
CA GLY A 325 -4.90 -31.72 -5.85
C GLY A 325 -4.41 -32.61 -4.71
N PRO A 326 -3.08 -32.62 -4.45
CA PRO A 326 -2.50 -33.39 -3.36
C PRO A 326 -2.96 -32.89 -1.98
N ASN A 327 -3.31 -33.82 -1.09
CA ASN A 327 -3.73 -33.52 0.28
C ASN A 327 -5.06 -32.74 0.37
N ASN A 328 -6.04 -33.05 -0.48
CA ASN A 328 -7.38 -32.45 -0.49
C ASN A 328 -7.41 -30.93 -0.73
N ASN A 329 -6.42 -30.35 -1.42
CA ASN A 329 -6.58 -28.99 -1.96
C ASN A 329 -7.43 -29.00 -3.24
N ASN A 330 -7.96 -27.84 -3.56
CA ASN A 330 -8.76 -27.60 -4.75
C ASN A 330 -7.94 -26.82 -5.78
N ILE A 331 -7.92 -27.32 -7.01
CA ILE A 331 -7.22 -26.71 -8.14
C ILE A 331 -8.28 -26.27 -9.15
N TYR A 332 -8.35 -24.97 -9.39
CA TYR A 332 -9.23 -24.34 -10.37
C TYR A 332 -8.40 -23.90 -11.56
N LEU A 333 -8.76 -24.33 -12.76
CA LEU A 333 -8.11 -23.96 -14.01
C LEU A 333 -9.12 -23.24 -14.91
N PHE A 334 -8.77 -22.03 -15.31
CA PHE A 334 -9.52 -21.17 -16.23
C PHE A 334 -8.67 -20.96 -17.48
N GLY A 335 -8.88 -21.84 -18.46
CA GLY A 335 -8.02 -21.97 -19.63
C GLY A 335 -8.72 -21.59 -20.92
N GLY A 336 -7.97 -21.02 -21.84
CA GLY A 336 -8.35 -20.89 -23.25
C GLY A 336 -7.25 -21.44 -24.16
N ILE A 337 -7.59 -21.84 -25.38
CA ILE A 337 -6.56 -22.08 -26.38
C ILE A 337 -5.90 -20.74 -26.74
N TRP A 338 -6.71 -19.69 -26.94
CA TRP A 338 -6.26 -18.30 -26.93
C TRP A 338 -6.71 -17.55 -25.67
N ASP A 339 -6.33 -16.28 -25.61
CA ASP A 339 -6.58 -15.38 -24.49
C ASP A 339 -8.05 -15.00 -24.33
N THR A 340 -8.85 -15.08 -25.39
CA THR A 340 -10.28 -14.76 -25.38
C THR A 340 -11.09 -15.81 -24.61
N ALA A 341 -10.89 -17.10 -24.87
CA ALA A 341 -11.57 -18.14 -24.11
C ALA A 341 -11.04 -18.26 -22.69
N ALA A 342 -9.76 -17.95 -22.45
CA ALA A 342 -9.20 -17.89 -21.10
C ALA A 342 -9.93 -16.83 -20.25
N SER A 343 -10.08 -15.61 -20.78
CA SER A 343 -10.85 -14.56 -20.13
C SER A 343 -12.32 -14.94 -19.92
N GLN A 344 -12.97 -15.50 -20.94
CA GLN A 344 -14.36 -15.93 -20.82
C GLN A 344 -14.54 -17.00 -19.74
N SER A 345 -13.60 -17.94 -19.63
CA SER A 345 -13.67 -19.03 -18.65
C SER A 345 -13.67 -18.50 -17.21
N LEU A 346 -12.85 -17.49 -16.91
CA LEU A 346 -12.88 -16.80 -15.62
C LEU A 346 -14.15 -15.96 -15.45
N LYS A 347 -14.63 -15.32 -16.52
CA LYS A 347 -15.85 -14.49 -16.51
C LYS A 347 -17.10 -15.24 -16.11
N TYR A 348 -17.17 -16.55 -16.37
CA TYR A 348 -18.22 -17.42 -15.84
C TYR A 348 -18.25 -17.48 -14.31
N PHE A 349 -17.13 -17.21 -13.65
CA PHE A 349 -17.03 -17.18 -12.18
C PHE A 349 -17.18 -15.76 -11.62
N THR A 350 -16.76 -14.75 -12.37
CA THR A 350 -16.75 -13.36 -11.88
C THR A 350 -18.01 -12.57 -12.25
N SER A 351 -18.78 -13.00 -13.26
CA SER A 351 -20.05 -12.38 -13.63
C SER A 351 -21.23 -13.05 -12.90
N PRO A 352 -22.06 -12.31 -12.14
CA PRO A 352 -23.21 -12.88 -11.44
C PRO A 352 -24.19 -13.62 -12.38
N LYS A 353 -24.36 -13.11 -13.59
CA LYS A 353 -25.26 -13.71 -14.61
C LYS A 353 -24.72 -15.05 -15.09
N LEU A 354 -23.46 -15.09 -15.52
CA LEU A 354 -22.84 -16.29 -16.08
C LEU A 354 -22.59 -17.34 -15.00
N LEU A 355 -22.27 -16.93 -13.77
CA LEU A 355 -22.12 -17.83 -12.63
C LEU A 355 -23.43 -18.57 -12.36
N LYS A 356 -24.56 -17.85 -12.32
CA LYS A 356 -25.88 -18.45 -12.13
C LYS A 356 -26.25 -19.40 -13.29
N GLU A 357 -25.92 -19.02 -14.52
CA GLU A 357 -26.12 -19.87 -15.70
C GLU A 357 -25.33 -21.18 -15.58
N LEU A 358 -24.06 -21.10 -15.19
CA LEU A 358 -23.19 -22.26 -15.00
C LEU A 358 -23.67 -23.17 -13.88
N GLU A 359 -24.00 -22.60 -12.72
CA GLU A 359 -24.54 -23.35 -11.57
C GLU A 359 -25.82 -24.07 -11.93
N SER A 360 -26.74 -23.38 -12.64
CA SER A 360 -28.01 -23.96 -13.07
C SER A 360 -27.79 -25.11 -14.05
N ALA A 361 -26.88 -24.94 -15.03
CA ALA A 361 -26.57 -25.98 -16.02
C ALA A 361 -25.94 -27.23 -15.38
N LEU A 362 -25.06 -27.05 -14.39
CA LEU A 362 -24.48 -28.16 -13.64
C LEU A 362 -25.53 -28.90 -12.79
N ILE A 363 -26.38 -28.16 -12.07
CA ILE A 363 -27.46 -28.75 -11.26
C ILE A 363 -28.48 -29.47 -12.15
N GLU A 364 -28.83 -28.91 -13.31
CA GLU A 364 -29.75 -29.54 -14.25
C GLU A 364 -29.20 -30.87 -14.78
N LYS A 365 -27.89 -30.92 -15.10
CA LYS A 365 -27.25 -32.13 -15.62
C LYS A 365 -27.02 -33.20 -14.55
N TYR A 366 -26.55 -32.83 -13.36
CA TYR A 366 -26.07 -33.77 -12.33
C TYR A 366 -26.98 -33.86 -11.09
N GLY A 367 -28.06 -33.08 -11.02
CA GLY A 367 -28.96 -32.98 -9.86
C GLY A 367 -28.40 -32.17 -8.68
N SER A 368 -27.09 -31.91 -8.66
CA SER A 368 -26.40 -31.09 -7.66
C SER A 368 -25.12 -30.50 -8.26
N LEU A 369 -24.43 -29.61 -7.55
CA LEU A 369 -23.12 -29.12 -8.00
C LEU A 369 -22.08 -30.24 -7.80
N PRO A 370 -21.46 -30.76 -8.88
CA PRO A 370 -20.45 -31.81 -8.75
C PRO A 370 -19.24 -31.29 -7.99
N LYS A 371 -18.60 -32.19 -7.22
CA LYS A 371 -17.44 -31.81 -6.39
C LYS A 371 -16.26 -31.36 -7.27
N TYR A 372 -16.00 -32.09 -8.35
CA TYR A 372 -14.97 -31.83 -9.34
C TYR A 372 -15.56 -32.00 -10.73
N TYR A 373 -15.12 -31.19 -11.67
CA TYR A 373 -15.73 -31.11 -13.00
C TYR A 373 -14.77 -30.49 -14.01
N GLN A 374 -15.05 -30.75 -15.28
CA GLN A 374 -14.40 -30.11 -16.42
C GLN A 374 -15.44 -29.68 -17.44
N ILE A 375 -15.34 -28.45 -17.92
CA ILE A 375 -16.35 -27.82 -18.76
C ILE A 375 -15.67 -27.21 -19.98
N VAL A 376 -16.20 -27.48 -21.16
CA VAL A 376 -15.72 -26.90 -22.42
C VAL A 376 -16.63 -25.76 -22.84
N LEU A 377 -16.01 -24.64 -23.21
CA LEU A 377 -16.67 -23.45 -23.73
C LEU A 377 -16.32 -23.23 -25.19
N GLU A 378 -17.30 -22.87 -26.01
CA GLU A 378 -17.11 -22.17 -27.29
C GLU A 378 -17.23 -20.67 -27.01
N VAL A 379 -16.29 -19.87 -27.52
CA VAL A 379 -16.27 -18.43 -27.33
C VAL A 379 -16.09 -17.75 -28.67
N LYS A 380 -17.02 -16.88 -29.03
CA LYS A 380 -16.91 -16.03 -30.20
C LYS A 380 -16.41 -14.66 -29.78
N GLY A 381 -15.37 -14.18 -30.44
CA GLY A 381 -14.71 -12.94 -30.09
C GLY A 381 -14.43 -12.03 -31.28
N VAL A 382 -14.13 -10.78 -30.95
CA VAL A 382 -13.60 -9.75 -31.86
C VAL A 382 -12.48 -9.01 -31.16
N ASP A 383 -11.35 -8.80 -31.84
CA ASP A 383 -10.21 -8.05 -31.32
C ASP A 383 -9.78 -8.56 -29.92
N ARG A 384 -9.65 -9.89 -29.82
CA ARG A 384 -9.33 -10.63 -28.59
C ARG A 384 -10.32 -10.46 -27.41
N MET A 385 -11.44 -9.77 -27.59
CA MET A 385 -12.51 -9.62 -26.60
C MET A 385 -13.67 -10.58 -26.86
N GLU A 386 -14.36 -10.99 -25.78
CA GLU A 386 -15.47 -11.93 -25.88
C GLU A 386 -16.79 -11.24 -26.28
N LEU A 387 -17.45 -11.73 -27.32
CA LEU A 387 -18.78 -11.27 -27.73
C LEU A 387 -19.89 -12.16 -27.19
N SER A 388 -19.69 -13.48 -27.25
CA SER A 388 -20.65 -14.47 -26.77
C SER A 388 -19.95 -15.79 -26.44
N SER A 389 -20.58 -16.60 -25.60
CA SER A 389 -20.06 -17.90 -25.24
C SER A 389 -21.15 -18.93 -25.08
N LYS A 390 -20.81 -20.20 -25.24
CA LYS A 390 -21.71 -21.34 -25.06
C LYS A 390 -20.98 -22.48 -24.36
N ILE A 391 -21.62 -23.12 -23.38
CA ILE A 391 -21.15 -24.37 -22.81
C ILE A 391 -21.40 -25.50 -23.81
N ILE A 392 -20.35 -26.21 -24.22
CA ILE A 392 -20.43 -27.31 -25.19
C ILE A 392 -20.55 -28.65 -24.47
N LEU A 393 -19.68 -28.85 -23.47
CA LEU A 393 -19.53 -30.11 -22.76
C LEU A 393 -19.35 -29.81 -21.26
N MET A 394 -19.83 -30.73 -20.43
CA MET A 394 -19.61 -30.75 -19.00
C MET A 394 -19.32 -32.20 -18.63
N GLU A 395 -18.26 -32.47 -17.90
CA GLU A 395 -17.89 -33.78 -17.40
C GLU A 395 -17.67 -33.69 -15.88
N GLU A 396 -18.14 -34.70 -15.14
CA GLU A 396 -17.83 -34.83 -13.71
C GLU A 396 -16.50 -35.56 -13.58
N ILE A 397 -15.61 -35.06 -12.71
CA ILE A 397 -14.33 -35.73 -12.44
C ILE A 397 -14.52 -36.56 -11.16
N VAL A 398 -14.47 -37.87 -11.32
CA VAL A 398 -14.45 -38.80 -10.17
C VAL A 398 -12.99 -38.98 -9.73
N PRO A 399 -12.65 -38.72 -8.44
CA PRO A 399 -11.28 -38.80 -7.92
C PRO A 399 -10.61 -40.18 -8.03
#